data_AF-A0A497EYS6-F1
#
_entry.id   AF-A0A497EYS6-F1
#
_cell.length_a   1.000
_cell.length_b   1.000
_cell.length_c   1.000
_cell.angle_alpha   90.00
_cell.angle_beta   90.00
_cell.angle_gamma   90.00
#
_symmetry.space_group_name_H-M   'P 1'
#
loop_
_entity.id
_entity.type
_entity.pdbx_description
1 polymer ?
#
loop_
_entity_poly.entity_id
_entity_poly.type
_entity_poly.pdbx_seq_one_letter_code
_entity_poly.pdbx_strand_id
1 'polypeptide(L)'
;MIPEAWITWIMDVLVYFAVYLIVVVSLNLQYGYTGIPNFGLALSVAGGAYVAGSLAGRIAMWYYGIGEGLDFIRDNSFITSMLNERLAHDPVGGIILFLALIGISSVINAGLGFIASYPAIRLRADYLIMTLIAMAEAIRVIGINYYPLVGGTFWVHVPDYFAWTGDMRRIVITGLIFGIALIMFFIVQIFATSPLGRLIRAIRENEVSAECLGKDVTK
;
A
#
# COMPACT_ATOMS: atom_id res chain seq x y z
N MET A 1 -0.35 36.11 8.26
CA MET A 1 -1.27 34.96 8.41
C MET A 1 -1.12 34.13 7.14
N ILE A 2 -0.69 32.87 7.24
CA ILE A 2 -0.56 32.00 6.06
C ILE A 2 -1.99 31.77 5.52
N PRO A 3 -2.29 32.05 4.25
CA PRO A 3 -3.62 31.78 3.70
C PRO A 3 -3.97 30.30 3.82
N GLU A 4 -5.23 29.98 4.13
CA GLU A 4 -5.69 28.59 4.31
C GLU A 4 -5.38 27.71 3.10
N ALA A 5 -5.41 28.28 1.90
CA ALA A 5 -5.03 27.61 0.65
C ALA A 5 -3.58 27.07 0.64
N TRP A 6 -2.65 27.73 1.34
CA TRP A 6 -1.27 27.23 1.44
C TRP A 6 -1.18 26.07 2.41
N ILE A 7 -1.95 26.09 3.50
CA ILE A 7 -1.97 25.00 4.48
C ILE A 7 -2.51 23.73 3.82
N THR A 8 -3.60 23.85 3.06
CA THR A 8 -4.18 22.71 2.33
C THR A 8 -3.23 22.17 1.27
N TRP A 9 -2.58 23.05 0.51
CA TRP A 9 -1.57 22.65 -0.48
C TRP A 9 -0.38 21.93 0.16
N ILE A 10 0.17 22.45 1.27
CA ILE A 10 1.26 21.80 2.01
C ILE A 10 0.85 20.42 2.49
N MET A 11 -0.37 20.27 3.04
CA MET A 11 -0.87 18.98 3.49
C MET A 11 -0.99 17.96 2.36
N ASP A 12 -1.46 18.38 1.18
CA ASP A 12 -1.56 17.51 0.02
C ASP A 12 -0.17 17.06 -0.45
N VAL A 13 0.78 17.99 -0.51
CA VAL A 13 2.20 17.70 -0.82
C VAL A 13 2.79 16.70 0.18
N LEU A 14 2.53 16.88 1.48
CA LEU A 14 3.00 15.96 2.52
C LEU A 14 2.41 14.56 2.38
N VAL A 15 1.13 14.45 2.02
CA VAL A 15 0.48 13.16 1.78
C VAL A 15 1.11 12.45 0.58
N TYR A 16 1.28 13.14 -0.55
CA TYR A 16 1.95 12.56 -1.72
C TYR A 16 3.39 12.15 -1.38
N PHE A 17 4.14 13.03 -0.71
CA PHE A 17 5.50 12.73 -0.28
C PHE A 17 5.55 11.49 0.61
N ALA A 18 4.66 11.37 1.60
CA ALA A 18 4.64 10.24 2.52
C ALA A 18 4.32 8.91 1.82
N VAL A 19 3.35 8.91 0.90
CA VAL A 19 3.01 7.72 0.09
C VAL A 19 4.21 7.31 -0.78
N TYR A 20 4.82 8.27 -1.48
CA TYR A 20 6.01 7.97 -2.29
C TYR A 20 7.22 7.57 -1.45
N LEU A 21 7.38 8.11 -0.24
CA LEU A 21 8.44 7.73 0.68
C LEU A 21 8.33 6.24 1.03
N ILE A 22 7.12 5.73 1.35
CA ILE A 22 6.91 4.30 1.62
C ILE A 22 7.31 3.45 0.42
N VAL A 23 6.90 3.85 -0.79
CA VAL A 23 7.22 3.14 -2.04
C VAL A 23 8.73 3.15 -2.29
N VAL A 24 9.40 4.29 -2.14
CA VAL A 24 10.85 4.43 -2.36
C VAL A 24 11.65 3.66 -1.31
N VAL A 25 11.23 3.68 -0.04
CA VAL A 25 11.87 2.89 1.02
C VAL A 25 11.76 1.39 0.74
N SER A 26 10.61 0.92 0.27
CA SER A 26 10.42 -0.47 -0.17
C SER A 26 11.30 -0.84 -1.36
N LEU A 27 11.39 0.04 -2.36
CA LEU A 27 12.25 -0.17 -3.52
C LEU A 27 13.73 -0.18 -3.15
N ASN A 28 14.14 0.71 -2.24
CA ASN A 28 15.51 0.79 -1.74
C ASN A 28 15.88 -0.48 -0.97
N LEU A 29 14.97 -1.06 -0.18
CA LEU A 29 15.20 -2.34 0.48
C LEU A 29 15.52 -3.46 -0.52
N GLN A 30 14.86 -3.46 -1.67
CA GLN A 30 15.05 -4.49 -2.69
C GLN A 30 16.27 -4.17 -3.55
N TYR A 31 16.21 -3.13 -4.37
CA TYR A 31 17.31 -2.81 -5.27
C TYR A 31 18.58 -2.34 -4.55
N GLY A 32 18.43 -1.55 -3.49
CA GLY A 32 19.54 -0.94 -2.75
C GLY A 32 20.26 -1.90 -1.79
N TYR A 33 19.61 -2.93 -1.24
CA TYR A 33 20.28 -3.89 -0.35
C TYR A 33 20.50 -5.24 -1.02
N THR A 34 19.52 -5.78 -1.75
CA THR A 34 19.66 -7.10 -2.39
C THR A 34 20.24 -7.01 -3.80
N GLY A 35 20.17 -5.85 -4.46
CA GLY A 35 20.61 -5.68 -5.84
C GLY A 35 19.62 -6.21 -6.87
N ILE A 36 18.45 -6.68 -6.44
CA ILE A 36 17.42 -7.23 -7.33
C ILE A 36 16.57 -6.07 -7.86
N PRO A 37 16.55 -5.81 -9.18
CA PRO A 37 15.70 -4.78 -9.74
C PRO A 37 14.23 -5.21 -9.67
N ASN A 38 13.39 -4.44 -8.96
CA ASN A 38 11.95 -4.68 -8.90
C ASN A 38 11.15 -3.53 -9.52
N PHE A 39 10.73 -3.72 -10.78
CA PHE A 39 9.80 -2.81 -11.47
C PHE A 39 8.32 -3.18 -11.28
N GLY A 40 8.05 -4.28 -10.60
CA GLY A 40 6.72 -4.81 -10.30
C GLY A 40 6.18 -4.30 -8.96
N LEU A 41 6.86 -3.36 -8.29
CA LEU A 41 6.38 -2.75 -7.05
C LEU A 41 4.99 -2.12 -7.22
N ALA A 42 4.70 -1.61 -8.42
CA ALA A 42 3.38 -1.12 -8.79
C ALA A 42 2.27 -2.18 -8.64
N LEU A 43 2.58 -3.48 -8.77
CA LEU A 43 1.64 -4.57 -8.49
C LEU A 43 1.16 -4.55 -7.05
N SER A 44 2.08 -4.45 -6.09
CA SER A 44 1.74 -4.42 -4.66
C SER A 44 1.04 -3.10 -4.28
N VAL A 45 1.43 -1.97 -4.87
CA VAL A 45 0.75 -0.69 -4.64
C VAL A 45 -0.68 -0.74 -5.18
N ALA A 46 -0.88 -1.26 -6.39
CA ALA A 46 -2.20 -1.46 -6.97
C ALA A 46 -3.04 -2.46 -6.18
N GLY A 47 -2.44 -3.56 -5.71
CA GLY A 47 -3.09 -4.55 -4.85
C GLY A 47 -3.68 -3.91 -3.59
N GLY A 48 -2.89 -3.10 -2.87
CA GLY A 48 -3.37 -2.33 -1.71
C GLY A 48 -4.49 -1.35 -2.05
N ALA A 49 -4.35 -0.61 -3.16
CA ALA A 49 -5.38 0.32 -3.63
C ALA A 49 -6.69 -0.40 -4.00
N TYR A 50 -6.61 -1.60 -4.60
CA TYR A 50 -7.78 -2.37 -5.00
C TYR A 50 -8.47 -3.02 -3.82
N VAL A 51 -7.73 -3.46 -2.80
CA VAL A 51 -8.33 -3.91 -1.54
C VAL A 51 -9.08 -2.77 -0.87
N ALA A 52 -8.47 -1.58 -0.79
CA ALA A 52 -9.15 -0.40 -0.24
C ALA A 52 -10.39 -0.03 -1.07
N GLY A 53 -10.26 0.07 -2.40
CA GLY A 53 -11.37 0.42 -3.28
C GLY A 53 -12.48 -0.62 -3.34
N SER A 54 -12.18 -1.91 -3.21
CA SER A 54 -13.18 -2.98 -3.32
C SER A 54 -13.83 -3.34 -1.99
N LEU A 55 -13.05 -3.43 -0.91
CA LEU A 55 -13.49 -4.03 0.34
C LEU A 55 -13.83 -3.01 1.43
N ALA A 56 -13.26 -1.80 1.40
CA ALA A 56 -13.47 -0.81 2.45
C ALA A 56 -14.96 -0.52 2.69
N GLY A 57 -15.69 -0.22 1.62
CA GLY A 57 -17.13 0.02 1.69
C GLY A 57 -17.94 -1.24 1.96
N ARG A 58 -17.57 -2.39 1.37
CA ARG A 58 -18.29 -3.66 1.58
C ARG A 58 -18.23 -4.12 3.04
N ILE A 59 -17.06 -4.03 3.68
CA ILE A 59 -16.88 -4.39 5.09
C ILE A 59 -17.61 -3.39 5.99
N ALA A 60 -17.55 -2.09 5.68
CA ALA A 60 -18.24 -1.08 6.46
C ALA A 60 -19.78 -1.20 6.35
N MET A 61 -20.31 -1.49 5.17
CA MET A 61 -21.74 -1.81 4.97
C MET A 61 -22.15 -3.03 5.79
N TRP A 62 -21.36 -4.11 5.74
CA TRP A 62 -21.63 -5.32 6.52
C TRP A 62 -21.59 -5.07 8.02
N TYR A 63 -20.62 -4.28 8.50
CA TYR A 63 -20.46 -3.99 9.92
C TYR A 63 -21.61 -3.12 10.48
N TYR A 64 -22.06 -2.12 9.73
CA TYR A 64 -23.14 -1.22 10.17
C TYR A 64 -24.54 -1.64 9.73
N GLY A 65 -24.68 -2.69 8.90
CA GLY A 65 -25.96 -3.13 8.35
C GLY A 65 -26.60 -2.08 7.44
N ILE A 66 -25.80 -1.27 6.75
CA ILE A 66 -26.26 -0.17 5.89
C ILE A 66 -26.17 -0.60 4.42
N GLY A 67 -27.19 -0.27 3.62
CA GLY A 67 -27.18 -0.51 2.18
C GLY A 67 -27.59 -1.92 1.76
N GLU A 68 -28.46 -2.59 2.52
CA GLU A 68 -29.02 -3.88 2.12
C GLU A 68 -29.69 -3.79 0.73
N GLY A 69 -29.18 -4.59 -0.21
CA GLY A 69 -29.68 -4.64 -1.60
C GLY A 69 -29.01 -3.66 -2.58
N LEU A 70 -28.12 -2.77 -2.12
CA LEU A 70 -27.34 -1.88 -2.99
C LEU A 70 -25.98 -2.50 -3.35
N ASP A 71 -25.52 -2.25 -4.57
CA ASP A 71 -24.18 -2.65 -4.99
C ASP A 71 -23.19 -1.52 -4.72
N PHE A 72 -22.19 -1.80 -3.89
CA PHE A 72 -21.17 -0.82 -3.50
C PHE A 72 -20.54 -0.10 -4.68
N ILE A 73 -20.33 -0.80 -5.79
CA ILE A 73 -19.60 -0.23 -6.93
C ILE A 73 -20.48 0.70 -7.76
N ARG A 74 -21.77 0.38 -7.88
CA ARG A 74 -22.72 1.19 -8.65
C ARG A 74 -23.15 2.44 -7.89
N ASP A 75 -23.49 2.29 -6.62
CA ASP A 75 -24.05 3.36 -5.79
C ASP A 75 -23.02 3.91 -4.80
N ASN A 76 -21.74 3.88 -5.17
CA ASN A 76 -20.62 4.12 -4.25
C ASN A 76 -20.71 5.47 -3.54
N SER A 77 -21.06 6.56 -4.24
CA SER A 77 -21.12 7.90 -3.64
C SER A 77 -22.24 8.02 -2.61
N PHE A 78 -23.37 7.32 -2.82
CA PHE A 78 -24.49 7.32 -1.88
C PHE A 78 -24.20 6.46 -0.64
N ILE A 79 -23.65 5.26 -0.85
CA ILE A 79 -23.28 4.38 0.26
C ILE A 79 -22.19 5.02 1.13
N THR A 80 -21.19 5.63 0.50
CA THR A 80 -20.09 6.27 1.25
C THR A 80 -20.54 7.48 2.05
N SER A 81 -21.50 8.27 1.57
CA SER A 81 -22.04 9.38 2.36
C SER A 81 -22.79 8.88 3.60
N MET A 82 -23.61 7.83 3.47
CA MET A 82 -24.31 7.20 4.60
C MET A 82 -23.32 6.60 5.61
N LEU A 83 -22.27 5.93 5.12
CA LEU A 83 -21.24 5.37 5.99
C LEU A 83 -20.46 6.46 6.72
N ASN A 84 -20.13 7.57 6.05
CA ASN A 84 -19.41 8.69 6.65
C ASN A 84 -20.23 9.37 7.76
N GLU A 85 -21.53 9.51 7.56
CA GLU A 85 -22.44 10.02 8.59
C GLU A 85 -22.43 9.11 9.83
N ARG A 86 -22.46 7.78 9.63
CA ARG A 86 -22.39 6.82 10.74
C ARG A 86 -21.03 6.84 11.44
N LEU A 87 -19.94 6.84 10.67
CA LEU A 87 -18.55 6.88 11.13
C LEU A 87 -18.22 8.18 11.89
N ALA A 88 -18.92 9.28 11.59
CA ALA A 88 -18.76 10.53 12.34
C ALA A 88 -19.18 10.40 13.81
N HIS A 89 -20.12 9.50 14.12
CA HIS A 89 -20.63 9.28 15.47
C HIS A 89 -19.98 8.09 16.21
N ASP A 90 -19.22 7.24 15.52
CA ASP A 90 -18.61 6.04 16.08
C ASP A 90 -17.08 5.98 15.79
N PRO A 91 -16.26 6.60 16.67
CA PRO A 91 -14.81 6.59 16.51
C PRO A 91 -14.19 5.18 16.61
N VAL A 92 -14.77 4.32 17.44
CA VAL A 92 -14.21 2.99 17.73
C VAL A 92 -14.41 2.07 16.54
N GLY A 93 -15.61 2.07 15.95
CA GLY A 93 -15.89 1.31 14.72
C GLY A 93 -15.00 1.74 13.56
N GLY A 94 -14.76 3.05 13.39
CA GLY A 94 -13.84 3.57 12.38
C GLY A 94 -12.41 3.03 12.51
N ILE A 95 -11.84 3.05 13.73
CA ILE A 95 -10.50 2.54 13.98
C ILE A 95 -10.41 1.02 13.76
N ILE A 96 -11.42 0.27 14.23
CA ILE A 96 -11.46 -1.19 14.05
C ILE A 96 -11.50 -1.55 12.57
N LEU A 97 -12.38 -0.91 11.80
CA LEU A 97 -12.51 -1.14 10.37
C LEU A 97 -11.23 -0.77 9.62
N PHE A 98 -10.58 0.34 9.98
CA PHE A 98 -9.31 0.74 9.42
C PHE A 98 -8.20 -0.29 9.68
N LEU A 99 -8.05 -0.76 10.92
CA LEU A 99 -7.06 -1.78 11.27
C LEU A 99 -7.36 -3.13 10.62
N ALA A 100 -8.63 -3.52 10.54
CA ALA A 100 -9.04 -4.73 9.84
C ALA A 100 -8.70 -4.66 8.35
N LEU A 101 -8.92 -3.51 7.71
CA LEU A 101 -8.58 -3.29 6.30
C LEU A 101 -7.06 -3.36 6.07
N ILE A 102 -6.25 -2.76 6.95
CA ILE A 102 -4.79 -2.88 6.89
C ILE A 102 -4.37 -4.35 7.02
N GLY A 103 -4.97 -5.10 7.96
CA GLY A 103 -4.67 -6.52 8.14
C GLY A 103 -4.98 -7.35 6.89
N ILE A 104 -6.19 -7.21 6.35
CA ILE A 104 -6.63 -7.91 5.13
C ILE A 104 -5.75 -7.51 3.94
N SER A 105 -5.49 -6.21 3.76
CA SER A 105 -4.64 -5.70 2.70
C SER A 105 -3.21 -6.23 2.79
N SER A 106 -2.66 -6.33 3.99
CA SER A 106 -1.31 -6.88 4.21
C SER A 106 -1.23 -8.35 3.82
N VAL A 107 -2.24 -9.16 4.17
CA VAL A 107 -2.29 -10.59 3.81
C VAL A 107 -2.43 -10.76 2.29
N ILE A 108 -3.31 -10.01 1.65
CA ILE A 108 -3.50 -10.06 0.19
C ILE A 108 -2.22 -9.63 -0.53
N ASN A 109 -1.59 -8.54 -0.09
CA ASN A 109 -0.35 -8.06 -0.70
C ASN A 109 0.85 -8.98 -0.45
N ALA A 110 0.92 -9.64 0.71
CA ALA A 110 1.92 -10.69 0.95
C ALA A 110 1.74 -11.84 -0.05
N GLY A 111 0.50 -12.25 -0.32
CA GLY A 111 0.18 -13.23 -1.35
C GLY A 111 0.57 -12.78 -2.76
N LEU A 112 0.22 -11.55 -3.14
CA LEU A 112 0.61 -10.97 -4.44
C LEU A 112 2.13 -10.88 -4.60
N GLY A 113 2.83 -10.46 -3.54
CA GLY A 113 4.29 -10.41 -3.50
C GLY A 113 4.93 -11.80 -3.63
N PHE A 114 4.36 -12.81 -2.98
CA PHE A 114 4.82 -14.20 -3.10
C PHE A 114 4.60 -14.78 -4.50
N ILE A 115 3.47 -14.48 -5.14
CA ILE A 115 3.23 -14.88 -6.53
C ILE A 115 4.22 -14.18 -7.46
N ALA A 116 4.49 -12.89 -7.23
CA ALA A 116 5.44 -12.11 -8.01
C ALA A 116 6.91 -12.49 -7.80
N SER A 117 7.25 -13.10 -6.65
CA SER A 117 8.62 -13.56 -6.39
C SER A 117 8.95 -14.87 -7.10
N TYR A 118 7.95 -15.66 -7.51
CA TYR A 118 8.18 -16.93 -8.20
C TYR A 118 8.93 -16.76 -9.55
N PRO A 119 8.54 -15.81 -10.45
CA PRO A 119 9.35 -15.47 -11.61
C PRO A 119 10.74 -14.92 -11.26
N ALA A 120 10.87 -14.19 -10.15
CA ALA A 120 12.12 -13.54 -9.73
C ALA A 120 13.26 -14.52 -9.48
N ILE A 121 12.95 -15.73 -9.03
CA ILE A 121 13.96 -16.74 -8.71
C ILE A 121 14.46 -17.47 -9.99
N ARG A 122 13.72 -17.39 -11.10
CA ARG A 122 13.96 -18.22 -12.30
C ARG A 122 14.54 -17.48 -13.49
N LEU A 123 14.48 -16.15 -13.49
CA LEU A 123 14.84 -15.31 -14.62
C LEU A 123 16.10 -14.51 -14.35
N ARG A 124 16.91 -14.29 -15.40
CA ARG A 124 18.03 -13.33 -15.33
C ARG A 124 17.46 -11.91 -15.21
N ALA A 125 18.25 -10.99 -14.65
CA ALA A 125 17.83 -9.62 -14.33
C ALA A 125 17.05 -8.94 -15.48
N ASP A 126 17.55 -9.00 -16.72
CA ASP A 126 16.89 -8.35 -17.87
C ASP A 126 15.47 -8.91 -18.14
N TYR A 127 15.31 -10.23 -18.04
CA TYR A 127 14.01 -10.90 -18.23
C TYR A 127 13.07 -10.68 -17.05
N LEU A 128 13.62 -10.59 -15.84
CA LEU A 128 12.87 -10.26 -14.64
C LEU A 128 12.24 -8.87 -14.73
N ILE A 129 13.00 -7.89 -15.23
CA ILE A 129 12.52 -6.52 -15.41
C ILE A 129 11.30 -6.51 -16.34
N MET A 130 11.42 -7.13 -17.52
CA MET A 130 10.33 -7.18 -18.49
C MET A 130 9.07 -7.85 -17.94
N THR A 131 9.22 -8.97 -17.21
CA THR A 131 8.08 -9.68 -16.62
C THR A 131 7.39 -8.87 -15.54
N LEU A 132 8.14 -8.21 -14.66
CA LEU A 132 7.58 -7.40 -13.59
C LEU A 132 6.83 -6.16 -14.11
N ILE A 133 7.35 -5.52 -15.16
CA ILE A 133 6.64 -4.42 -15.85
C ILE A 133 5.34 -4.95 -16.48
N ALA A 134 5.39 -6.09 -17.16
CA ALA A 134 4.19 -6.70 -17.74
C ALA A 134 3.14 -7.04 -16.68
N MET A 135 3.56 -7.53 -15.50
CA MET A 135 2.65 -7.78 -14.37
C MET A 135 2.03 -6.50 -13.81
N ALA A 136 2.83 -5.43 -13.67
CA ALA A 136 2.35 -4.12 -13.24
C ALA A 136 1.31 -3.55 -14.21
N GLU A 137 1.51 -3.71 -15.52
CA GLU A 137 0.51 -3.28 -16.50
C GLU A 137 -0.70 -4.19 -16.56
N ALA A 138 -0.53 -5.50 -16.40
CA ALA A 138 -1.65 -6.44 -16.35
C ALA A 138 -2.62 -6.08 -15.21
N ILE A 139 -2.12 -5.80 -14.00
CA ILE A 139 -2.98 -5.43 -12.87
C ILE A 139 -3.68 -4.08 -13.10
N ARG A 140 -3.02 -3.13 -13.77
CA ARG A 140 -3.62 -1.84 -14.14
C ARG A 140 -4.74 -2.03 -15.16
N VAL A 141 -4.51 -2.85 -16.20
CA VAL A 141 -5.53 -3.19 -17.21
C VAL A 141 -6.72 -3.89 -16.55
N ILE A 142 -6.50 -4.82 -15.64
CA ILE A 142 -7.57 -5.47 -14.87
C ILE A 142 -8.36 -4.44 -14.07
N GLY A 143 -7.70 -3.54 -13.35
CA GLY A 143 -8.38 -2.52 -12.54
C GLY A 143 -9.29 -1.60 -13.36
N ILE A 144 -8.86 -1.22 -14.57
CA ILE A 144 -9.63 -0.32 -15.45
C ILE A 144 -10.78 -1.05 -16.17
N ASN A 145 -10.58 -2.30 -16.58
CA ASN A 145 -11.56 -3.04 -17.39
C ASN A 145 -12.54 -3.88 -16.57
N TYR A 146 -12.12 -4.38 -15.41
CA TYR A 146 -12.96 -5.22 -14.56
C TYR A 146 -13.75 -4.37 -13.56
N TYR A 147 -14.91 -3.91 -14.01
CA TYR A 147 -15.81 -3.04 -13.24
C TYR A 147 -16.10 -3.52 -11.80
N PRO A 148 -16.35 -4.83 -11.53
CA PRO A 148 -16.67 -5.31 -10.19
C PRO A 148 -15.54 -5.24 -9.14
N LEU A 149 -14.34 -4.80 -9.51
CA LEU A 149 -13.23 -4.67 -8.56
C LEU A 149 -13.16 -3.27 -7.93
N VAL A 150 -13.00 -2.23 -8.76
CA VAL A 150 -12.83 -0.84 -8.30
C VAL A 150 -13.58 0.18 -9.15
N GLY A 151 -14.67 -0.22 -9.81
CA GLY A 151 -15.49 0.67 -10.64
C GLY A 151 -14.88 1.05 -11.99
N GLY A 152 -13.73 0.46 -12.35
CA GLY A 152 -13.07 0.70 -13.63
C GLY A 152 -12.69 2.17 -13.80
N THR A 153 -13.11 2.77 -14.91
CA THR A 153 -12.84 4.19 -15.23
C THR A 153 -13.62 5.18 -14.37
N PHE A 154 -14.69 4.76 -13.69
CA PHE A 154 -15.54 5.64 -12.89
C PHE A 154 -15.01 5.86 -11.46
N TRP A 155 -14.00 5.09 -11.07
CA TRP A 155 -13.42 5.07 -9.71
C TRP A 155 -14.46 4.75 -8.63
N VAL A 156 -13.99 4.56 -7.40
CA VAL A 156 -14.86 4.27 -6.25
C VAL A 156 -14.46 5.18 -5.09
N HIS A 157 -15.45 5.76 -4.41
CA HIS A 157 -15.21 6.52 -3.19
C HIS A 157 -14.95 5.56 -2.03
N VAL A 158 -13.92 5.85 -1.24
CA VAL A 158 -13.58 5.07 -0.05
C VAL A 158 -14.20 5.74 1.19
N PRO A 159 -14.90 5.01 2.07
CA PRO A 159 -15.42 5.58 3.32
C PRO A 159 -14.31 6.19 4.17
N ASP A 160 -14.63 7.30 4.83
CA ASP A 160 -13.70 8.00 5.72
C ASP A 160 -13.79 7.44 7.15
N TYR A 161 -12.87 6.54 7.48
CA TYR A 161 -12.76 5.93 8.82
C TYR A 161 -12.43 6.93 9.94
N PHE A 162 -11.99 8.14 9.59
CA PHE A 162 -11.65 9.20 10.54
C PHE A 162 -12.66 10.36 10.49
N ALA A 163 -13.86 10.16 9.92
CA ALA A 163 -14.90 11.18 9.83
C ALA A 163 -15.25 11.84 11.18
N TRP A 164 -15.12 11.09 12.29
CA TRP A 164 -15.35 11.57 13.67
C TRP A 164 -14.42 12.70 14.12
N THR A 165 -13.32 12.96 13.41
CA THR A 165 -12.34 14.01 13.75
C THR A 165 -12.76 15.42 13.32
N GLY A 166 -13.88 15.57 12.59
CA GLY A 166 -14.47 16.86 12.23
C GLY A 166 -13.51 17.78 11.48
N ASP A 167 -13.35 19.02 11.95
CA ASP A 167 -12.53 20.05 11.30
C ASP A 167 -11.03 19.69 11.28
N MET A 168 -10.57 18.89 12.25
CA MET A 168 -9.16 18.47 12.33
C MET A 168 -8.83 17.26 11.43
N ARG A 169 -9.81 16.73 10.70
CA ARG A 169 -9.68 15.52 9.87
C ARG A 169 -8.49 15.54 8.92
N ARG A 170 -8.27 16.67 8.24
CA ARG A 170 -7.14 16.79 7.31
C ARG A 170 -5.80 16.69 8.03
N ILE A 171 -5.66 17.38 9.17
CA ILE A 171 -4.45 17.36 10.00
C ILE A 171 -4.18 15.95 10.52
N VAL A 172 -5.22 15.27 11.03
CA VAL A 172 -5.11 13.92 11.60
C VAL A 172 -4.70 12.91 10.52
N ILE A 173 -5.37 12.91 9.35
CA ILE A 173 -5.05 11.97 8.26
C ILE A 173 -3.64 12.23 7.72
N THR A 174 -3.27 13.49 7.48
CA THR A 174 -1.91 13.83 7.01
C THR A 174 -0.86 13.41 8.04
N GLY A 175 -1.09 13.70 9.33
CA GLY A 175 -0.20 13.28 10.42
C GLY A 175 -0.09 11.76 10.54
N LEU A 176 -1.19 11.04 10.37
CA LEU A 176 -1.24 9.57 10.40
C LEU A 176 -0.43 8.97 9.24
N ILE A 177 -0.69 9.38 8.00
CA ILE A 177 0.01 8.86 6.82
C ILE A 177 1.50 9.15 6.92
N PHE A 178 1.87 10.37 7.32
CA PHE A 178 3.27 10.75 7.51
C PHE A 178 3.92 9.96 8.66
N GLY A 179 3.19 9.76 9.76
CA GLY A 179 3.63 8.92 10.88
C GLY A 179 3.88 7.47 10.47
N ILE A 180 2.97 6.87 9.69
CA ILE A 180 3.14 5.52 9.13
C ILE A 180 4.37 5.47 8.22
N ALA A 181 4.55 6.46 7.34
CA ALA A 181 5.71 6.52 6.45
C ALA A 181 7.04 6.59 7.22
N LEU A 182 7.07 7.37 8.30
CA LEU A 182 8.24 7.53 9.16
C LEU A 182 8.51 6.26 9.98
N ILE A 183 7.47 5.59 10.49
CA ILE A 183 7.58 4.27 11.13
C ILE A 183 8.16 3.25 10.15
N MET A 184 7.63 3.19 8.91
CA MET A 184 8.14 2.29 7.87
C MET A 184 9.60 2.57 7.54
N PHE A 185 9.98 3.84 7.42
CA PHE A 185 11.37 4.24 7.23
C PHE A 185 12.28 3.72 8.35
N PHE A 186 11.89 3.88 9.62
CA PHE A 186 12.69 3.38 10.73
C PHE A 186 12.74 1.85 10.80
N ILE A 187 11.63 1.15 10.54
CA ILE A 187 11.61 -0.32 10.49
C ILE A 187 12.60 -0.82 9.45
N VAL A 188 12.59 -0.23 8.24
CA VAL A 188 13.52 -0.60 7.18
C VAL A 188 14.96 -0.23 7.55
N GLN A 189 15.19 0.90 8.21
CA GLN A 189 16.53 1.29 8.66
C GLN A 189 17.08 0.32 9.72
N ILE A 190 16.24 -0.12 10.65
CA ILE A 190 16.60 -1.14 11.66
C ILE A 190 16.92 -2.46 10.97
N PHE A 191 16.08 -2.89 10.02
CA PHE A 191 16.31 -4.13 9.26
C PHE A 191 17.60 -4.07 8.44
N ALA A 192 17.83 -2.96 7.75
CA ALA A 192 19.01 -2.68 6.94
C ALA A 192 20.32 -2.70 7.74
N THR A 193 20.28 -2.17 8.96
CA THR A 193 21.45 -2.10 9.86
C THR A 193 21.63 -3.36 10.69
N SER A 194 20.66 -4.29 10.67
CA SER A 194 20.74 -5.58 11.34
C SER A 194 21.83 -6.49 10.76
N PRO A 195 22.28 -7.54 11.49
CA PRO A 195 23.24 -8.53 10.97
C PRO A 195 22.79 -9.18 9.67
N LEU A 196 21.48 -9.42 9.50
CA LEU A 196 20.89 -9.99 8.29
C LEU A 196 20.98 -8.99 7.14
N GLY A 197 20.62 -7.72 7.36
CA GLY A 197 20.73 -6.67 6.35
C GLY A 197 22.18 -6.44 5.88
N ARG A 198 23.15 -6.49 6.80
CA ARG A 198 24.59 -6.42 6.46
C ARG A 198 25.05 -7.63 5.66
N LEU A 199 24.53 -8.82 5.96
CA LEU A 199 24.85 -10.04 5.21
C LEU A 199 24.33 -9.96 3.76
N ILE A 200 23.06 -9.55 3.58
CA ILE A 200 22.47 -9.36 2.24
C ILE A 200 23.30 -8.37 1.42
N ARG A 201 23.71 -7.26 2.05
CA ARG A 201 24.55 -6.26 1.39
C ARG A 201 25.92 -6.83 1.00
N ALA A 202 26.56 -7.62 1.87
CA ALA A 202 27.84 -8.24 1.56
C ALA A 202 27.73 -9.25 0.41
N ILE A 203 26.65 -10.03 0.37
CA ILE A 203 26.33 -10.95 -0.74
C ILE A 203 26.18 -10.17 -2.05
N ARG A 204 25.41 -9.08 -2.04
CA ARG A 204 25.23 -8.20 -3.20
C ARG A 204 26.56 -7.64 -3.72
N GLU A 205 27.47 -7.25 -2.82
CA GLU A 205 28.77 -6.66 -3.20
C GLU A 205 29.74 -7.70 -3.79
N ASN A 206 29.87 -8.87 -3.15
CA ASN A 206 30.71 -9.96 -3.65
C ASN A 206 30.30 -11.31 -3.04
N GLU A 207 29.56 -12.09 -3.83
CA GLU A 207 29.10 -13.44 -3.48
C GLU A 207 30.26 -14.37 -3.09
N VAL A 208 31.35 -14.37 -3.86
CA VAL A 208 32.52 -15.25 -3.63
C VAL A 208 33.21 -14.93 -2.29
N SER A 209 33.29 -13.64 -1.94
CA SER A 209 33.87 -13.22 -0.66
C SER A 209 33.00 -13.61 0.52
N ALA A 210 31.68 -13.52 0.38
CA ALA A 210 30.74 -13.97 1.40
C ALA A 210 30.84 -15.50 1.60
N GLU A 211 30.96 -16.27 0.52
CA GLU A 211 31.11 -17.73 0.55
C GLU A 211 32.41 -18.16 1.23
N CYS A 212 33.53 -17.48 0.95
CA CYS A 212 34.83 -17.73 1.59
C CYS A 212 34.82 -17.49 3.10
N LEU A 213 33.92 -16.63 3.60
CA LEU A 213 33.68 -16.39 5.03
C LEU A 213 32.71 -17.40 5.66
N GLY A 214 32.35 -18.47 4.93
CA GLY A 214 31.47 -19.54 5.39
C GLY A 214 29.99 -19.13 5.44
N LYS A 215 29.59 -18.12 4.67
CA LYS A 215 28.17 -17.73 4.53
C LYS A 215 27.57 -18.43 3.33
N ASP A 216 26.42 -19.08 3.54
CA ASP A 216 25.69 -19.71 2.44
C ASP A 216 25.05 -18.62 1.57
N VAL A 217 25.42 -18.64 0.29
CA VAL A 217 24.95 -17.67 -0.72
C VAL A 217 23.90 -18.30 -1.64
N THR A 218 23.78 -19.63 -1.61
CA THR A 218 23.03 -20.42 -2.58
C THR A 218 21.77 -21.10 -2.03
N LYS A 219 21.58 -21.14 -0.71
CA LYS A 219 20.41 -21.75 -0.06
C LYS A 219 19.64 -20.79 0.85
#